data_AF-A0A8J4BJI5-F1
#
_entry.id   AF-A0A8J4BJI5-F1
#
_cell.length_a   1.000
_cell.length_b   1.000
_cell.length_c   1.000
_cell.angle_alpha   90.00
_cell.angle_beta   90.00
_cell.angle_gamma   90.00
#
_symmetry.space_group_name_H-M   'P 1'
#
loop_
_entity.id
_entity.type
_entity.pdbx_description
1 polymer ?
#
loop_
_entity_poly.entity_id
_entity_poly.type
_entity_poly.pdbx_seq_one_letter_code
_entity_poly.pdbx_strand_id
1 'polypeptide(L)'
;MAEKGKAAVSISGGVDAEKKKIKSKIDPRIEQKIHELRRKSKEHLSTKQFEEALRCLDIAIELHSTSYKLYRMRSIALACLQQYERAAADADRVVELAPHLMDGHYHKGFALFHLKDYAGAVSIG
;
A
#
# COMPACT_ATOMS: atom_id res chain seq x y z
N MET A 1 -3.12 -41.46 -7.02
CA MET A 1 -4.51 -41.05 -7.24
C MET A 1 -4.99 -40.25 -6.03
N ALA A 2 -5.59 -39.08 -6.30
CA ALA A 2 -6.49 -38.24 -5.49
C ALA A 2 -6.12 -37.92 -4.03
N GLU A 3 -5.68 -36.69 -3.72
CA GLU A 3 -6.50 -35.46 -3.51
C GLU A 3 -7.16 -35.41 -2.12
N LYS A 4 -6.65 -34.54 -1.24
CA LYS A 4 -7.47 -33.81 -0.26
C LYS A 4 -6.95 -32.38 -0.11
N GLY A 5 -7.68 -31.46 -0.74
CA GLY A 5 -7.44 -30.03 -0.71
C GLY A 5 -7.47 -29.47 0.71
N LYS A 6 -6.50 -28.59 1.00
CA LYS A 6 -6.56 -27.72 2.17
C LYS A 6 -7.55 -26.60 1.87
N ALA A 7 -8.68 -26.63 2.56
CA ALA A 7 -9.67 -25.57 2.55
C ALA A 7 -9.01 -24.24 2.99
N ALA A 8 -9.02 -23.27 2.08
CA ALA A 8 -8.78 -21.88 2.44
C ALA A 8 -9.93 -21.43 3.35
N VAL A 9 -9.64 -21.21 4.62
CA VAL A 9 -10.58 -20.61 5.56
C VAL A 9 -10.79 -19.17 5.10
N SER A 10 -11.95 -18.90 4.50
CA SER A 10 -12.41 -17.55 4.16
C SER A 10 -12.72 -16.77 5.45
N ILE A 11 -11.70 -16.13 6.02
CA ILE A 11 -11.81 -15.14 7.11
C ILE A 11 -12.32 -13.77 6.61
N SER A 12 -12.81 -13.65 5.37
CA SER A 12 -13.22 -12.36 4.79
C SER A 12 -14.42 -11.71 5.48
N GLY A 13 -15.35 -12.49 6.06
CA GLY A 13 -16.60 -11.97 6.60
C GLY A 13 -16.47 -11.08 7.85
N GLY A 14 -15.47 -11.33 8.72
CA GLY A 14 -15.31 -10.58 9.98
C GLY A 14 -14.62 -9.22 9.81
N VAL A 15 -13.58 -9.18 8.99
CA VAL A 15 -12.76 -7.98 8.76
C VAL A 15 -13.56 -6.90 8.01
N ASP A 16 -14.42 -7.31 7.09
CA ASP A 16 -15.26 -6.38 6.30
C ASP A 16 -16.37 -5.74 7.14
N ALA A 17 -16.93 -6.47 8.12
CA ALA A 17 -17.92 -5.95 9.06
C ALA A 17 -17.30 -4.96 10.07
N GLU A 18 -16.11 -5.25 10.59
CA GLU A 18 -15.36 -4.33 11.46
C GLU A 18 -14.90 -3.08 10.71
N LYS A 19 -14.35 -3.21 9.49
CA LYS A 19 -14.01 -2.07 8.63
C LYS A 19 -15.22 -1.19 8.37
N LYS A 20 -16.40 -1.78 8.12
CA LYS A 20 -17.66 -1.05 7.92
C LYS A 20 -18.11 -0.30 9.18
N LYS A 21 -17.90 -0.89 10.37
CA LYS A 21 -18.21 -0.29 11.68
C LYS A 21 -17.21 0.79 12.10
N ILE A 22 -15.95 0.69 11.71
CA ILE A 22 -14.93 1.75 11.87
C ILE A 22 -15.24 2.90 10.91
N LYS A 23 -15.57 2.58 9.65
CA LYS A 23 -15.96 3.57 8.64
C LYS A 23 -17.19 4.37 9.03
N SER A 24 -18.16 3.75 9.72
CA SER A 24 -19.34 4.45 10.25
C SER A 24 -19.05 5.35 11.46
N LYS A 25 -17.83 5.32 12.03
CA LYS A 25 -17.40 6.18 13.15
C LYS A 25 -16.49 7.33 12.70
N ILE A 26 -15.96 7.29 11.48
CA ILE A 26 -15.11 8.35 10.95
C ILE A 26 -16.02 9.48 10.47
N ASP A 27 -15.74 10.71 10.89
CA ASP A 27 -16.46 11.90 10.44
C ASP A 27 -16.46 11.94 8.89
N PRO A 28 -17.62 12.08 8.23
CA PRO A 28 -17.71 12.20 6.77
C PRO A 28 -16.77 13.26 6.18
N ARG A 29 -16.44 14.32 6.92
CA ARG A 29 -15.47 15.34 6.52
C ARG A 29 -14.04 14.79 6.44
N ILE A 30 -13.67 13.89 7.35
CA ILE A 30 -12.38 13.18 7.32
C ILE A 30 -12.33 12.23 6.13
N GLU A 31 -13.41 11.49 5.84
CA GLU A 31 -13.45 10.62 4.66
C GLU A 31 -13.35 11.42 3.35
N GLN A 32 -14.06 12.55 3.26
CA GLN A 32 -13.92 13.47 2.13
C GLN A 32 -12.49 14.01 2.00
N LYS A 33 -11.84 14.35 3.13
CA LYS A 33 -10.46 14.83 3.11
C LYS A 33 -9.47 13.76 2.62
N ILE A 34 -9.60 12.53 3.09
CA ILE A 34 -8.82 11.38 2.62
C ILE A 34 -9.02 11.20 1.11
N HIS A 35 -10.26 11.30 0.62
CA HIS A 35 -10.55 11.19 -0.80
C HIS A 35 -9.88 12.30 -1.63
N GLU A 36 -9.91 13.55 -1.14
CA GLU A 36 -9.24 14.70 -1.76
C GLU A 36 -7.72 14.49 -1.82
N LEU A 37 -7.11 14.11 -0.70
CA LEU A 37 -5.66 13.85 -0.60
C LEU A 37 -5.23 12.74 -1.54
N ARG A 38 -6.00 11.64 -1.62
CA ARG A 38 -5.73 10.55 -2.56
C ARG A 38 -5.79 11.04 -4.01
N ARG A 39 -6.77 11.88 -4.36
CA ARG A 39 -6.89 12.44 -5.72
C ARG A 39 -5.67 13.33 -6.05
N LYS A 40 -5.27 14.22 -5.14
CA LYS A 40 -4.08 15.06 -5.29
C LYS A 40 -2.80 14.23 -5.43
N SER A 41 -2.65 13.20 -4.60
CA SER A 41 -1.52 12.27 -4.68
C SER A 41 -1.44 11.60 -6.04
N LYS A 42 -2.58 11.20 -6.61
CA LYS A 42 -2.63 10.58 -7.94
C LYS A 42 -2.18 11.54 -9.03
N GLU A 43 -2.60 12.81 -8.94
CA GLU A 43 -2.18 13.87 -9.85
C GLU A 43 -0.67 14.08 -9.79
N HIS A 44 -0.13 14.23 -8.58
CA HIS A 44 1.31 14.38 -8.35
C HIS A 44 2.11 13.18 -8.86
N LEU A 45 1.61 11.94 -8.70
CA LEU A 45 2.23 10.76 -9.29
C LEU A 45 2.28 10.83 -10.82
N SER A 46 1.21 11.30 -11.49
CA SER A 46 1.21 11.43 -12.95
C SER A 46 2.13 12.54 -13.47
N THR A 47 2.36 13.59 -12.67
CA THR A 47 3.29 14.68 -12.99
C THR A 47 4.72 14.43 -12.46
N LYS A 48 4.99 13.23 -11.93
CA LYS A 48 6.29 12.83 -11.32
C LYS A 48 6.74 13.70 -10.13
N GLN A 49 5.81 14.35 -9.47
CA GLN A 49 6.00 15.12 -8.23
C GLN A 49 5.89 14.17 -7.02
N PHE A 50 6.88 13.29 -6.86
CA PHE A 50 6.76 12.15 -5.94
C PHE A 50 6.75 12.58 -4.46
N GLU A 51 7.51 13.60 -4.09
CA GLU A 51 7.55 14.16 -2.74
C GLU A 51 6.20 14.79 -2.34
N GLU A 52 5.56 15.53 -3.25
CA GLU A 52 4.21 16.07 -3.08
C GLU A 52 3.19 14.95 -2.90
N ALA A 53 3.33 13.88 -3.70
CA ALA A 53 2.47 12.70 -3.58
C ALA A 53 2.64 12.04 -2.20
N LEU A 54 3.88 11.86 -1.72
CA LEU A 54 4.15 11.30 -0.39
C LEU A 54 3.52 12.13 0.71
N ARG A 55 3.68 13.46 0.69
CA ARG A 55 3.08 14.34 1.70
C ARG A 55 1.56 14.17 1.77
N CYS A 56 0.89 14.10 0.62
CA CYS A 56 -0.56 13.89 0.59
C CYS A 56 -0.96 12.50 1.13
N LEU A 57 -0.18 11.47 0.82
CA LEU A 57 -0.43 10.08 1.25
C LEU A 57 -0.18 9.88 2.74
N ASP A 58 0.87 10.50 3.29
CA ASP A 58 1.19 10.45 4.72
C ASP A 58 0.05 11.06 5.54
N ILE A 59 -0.41 12.26 5.18
CA ILE A 59 -1.59 12.89 5.82
C ILE A 59 -2.83 12.00 5.69
N ALA A 60 -3.07 11.40 4.52
CA ALA A 60 -4.24 10.54 4.31
C ALA A 60 -4.20 9.26 5.15
N ILE A 61 -3.01 8.72 5.42
CA ILE A 61 -2.80 7.55 6.27
C ILE A 61 -2.91 7.92 7.75
N GLU A 62 -2.37 9.06 8.17
CA GLU A 62 -2.46 9.61 9.53
C GLU A 62 -3.91 9.87 9.97
N LEU A 63 -4.79 10.20 9.03
CA LEU A 63 -6.25 10.24 9.25
C LEU A 63 -6.89 8.85 9.48
N HIS A 64 -6.10 7.87 9.92
CA HIS A 64 -6.44 6.48 10.22
C HIS A 64 -7.10 5.72 9.07
N SER A 65 -6.69 6.01 7.83
CA SER A 65 -7.20 5.27 6.68
C SER A 65 -6.56 3.89 6.58
N THR A 66 -7.37 2.84 6.67
CA THR A 66 -6.95 1.44 6.42
C THR A 66 -7.08 1.05 4.94
N SER A 67 -6.92 2.02 4.04
CA SER A 67 -7.12 1.82 2.60
C SER A 67 -5.83 1.30 1.95
N TYR A 68 -5.85 0.05 1.48
CA TYR A 68 -4.74 -0.54 0.72
C TYR A 68 -4.31 0.33 -0.48
N LYS A 69 -5.24 1.14 -1.04
CA LYS A 69 -4.96 2.04 -2.17
C LYS A 69 -3.94 3.11 -1.80
N LEU A 70 -3.95 3.61 -0.57
CA LEU A 70 -3.01 4.64 -0.10
C LEU A 70 -1.60 4.05 0.03
N TYR A 71 -1.48 2.90 0.70
CA TYR A 71 -0.21 2.18 0.83
C TYR A 71 0.36 1.79 -0.54
N ARG A 72 -0.48 1.34 -1.47
CA ARG A 72 -0.06 1.05 -2.86
C ARG A 72 0.50 2.29 -3.56
N MET A 73 -0.19 3.43 -3.46
CA MET A 73 0.27 4.67 -4.09
C MET A 73 1.56 5.18 -3.44
N ARG A 74 1.71 5.01 -2.12
CA ARG A 74 2.90 5.44 -1.38
C ARG A 74 4.10 4.56 -1.70
N SER A 75 3.91 3.25 -1.80
CA SER A 75 4.91 2.30 -2.31
C SER A 75 5.46 2.70 -3.69
N ILE A 76 4.58 3.09 -4.63
CA ILE A 76 4.99 3.56 -5.95
C ILE A 76 5.82 4.85 -5.85
N ALA A 77 5.37 5.85 -5.10
CA ALA A 77 6.09 7.10 -4.92
C ALA A 77 7.48 6.88 -4.28
N LEU A 78 7.55 6.04 -3.24
CA LEU A 78 8.80 5.68 -2.56
C LEU A 78 9.76 4.95 -3.50
N ALA A 79 9.25 4.01 -4.30
CA ALA A 79 10.05 3.30 -5.28
C ALA A 79 10.60 4.22 -6.38
N CYS A 80 9.81 5.21 -6.83
CA CYS A 80 10.29 6.25 -7.75
C CYS A 80 11.39 7.13 -7.14
N LEU A 81 11.36 7.32 -5.82
CA LEU A 81 12.39 8.02 -5.04
C LEU A 81 13.52 7.11 -4.56
N GLN A 82 13.58 5.86 -5.05
CA GLN A 82 14.59 4.87 -4.69
C GLN A 82 14.62 4.49 -3.19
N GLN A 83 13.54 4.76 -2.46
CA GLN A 83 13.38 4.39 -1.05
C GLN A 83 12.76 3.00 -0.94
N TYR A 84 13.48 1.99 -1.41
CA TYR A 84 12.93 0.65 -1.64
C TYR A 84 12.56 -0.10 -0.35
N GLU A 85 13.24 0.14 0.78
CA GLU A 85 12.91 -0.48 2.07
C GLU A 85 11.53 -0.05 2.53
N ARG A 86 11.26 1.27 2.45
CA ARG A 86 9.96 1.83 2.80
C ARG A 86 8.88 1.37 1.80
N ALA A 87 9.23 1.28 0.51
CA ALA A 87 8.32 0.81 -0.52
C ALA A 87 7.90 -0.66 -0.30
N ALA A 88 8.83 -1.52 0.13
CA ALA A 88 8.57 -2.92 0.45
C ALA A 88 7.66 -3.04 1.68
N ALA A 89 7.91 -2.27 2.73
CA ALA A 89 7.04 -2.22 3.91
C ALA A 89 5.60 -1.79 3.58
N ASP A 90 5.43 -0.80 2.69
CA ASP A 90 4.09 -0.42 2.22
C ASP A 90 3.44 -1.49 1.36
N ALA A 91 4.22 -2.19 0.52
CA ALA A 91 3.71 -3.30 -0.28
C ALA A 91 3.26 -4.48 0.60
N ASP A 92 3.96 -4.75 1.71
CA ASP A 92 3.54 -5.71 2.72
C ASP A 92 2.17 -5.34 3.33
N ARG A 93 1.96 -4.06 3.66
CA ARG A 93 0.65 -3.58 4.11
C ARG A 93 -0.44 -3.79 3.05
N VAL A 94 -0.14 -3.65 1.77
CA VAL A 94 -1.12 -3.95 0.70
C VAL A 94 -1.48 -5.44 0.70
N VAL A 95 -0.50 -6.34 0.83
CA VAL A 95 -0.73 -7.79 0.90
C VAL A 95 -1.55 -8.15 2.15
N GLU A 96 -1.26 -7.55 3.30
CA GLU A 96 -2.05 -7.76 4.53
C GLU A 96 -3.50 -7.27 4.38
N LEU A 97 -3.71 -6.09 3.80
CA LEU A 97 -5.03 -5.47 3.69
C LEU A 97 -5.89 -6.05 2.55
N ALA A 98 -5.25 -6.55 1.49
CA ALA A 98 -5.88 -7.07 0.28
C ALA A 98 -5.06 -8.25 -0.29
N PRO A 99 -5.06 -9.42 0.37
CA PRO A 99 -4.19 -10.56 0.02
C PRO A 99 -4.50 -11.19 -1.34
N HIS A 100 -5.70 -10.97 -1.88
CA HIS A 100 -6.10 -11.46 -3.20
C HIS A 100 -5.65 -10.53 -4.33
N LEU A 101 -5.09 -9.36 -4.02
CA LEU A 101 -4.66 -8.38 -5.01
C LEU A 101 -3.21 -8.65 -5.41
N MET A 102 -3.02 -9.09 -6.66
CA MET A 102 -1.68 -9.37 -7.21
C MET A 102 -0.76 -8.16 -7.17
N ASP A 103 -1.29 -6.94 -7.24
CA ASP A 103 -0.52 -5.70 -7.17
C ASP A 103 0.37 -5.62 -5.93
N GLY A 104 -0.10 -6.10 -4.76
CA GLY A 104 0.70 -6.05 -3.53
C GLY A 104 1.99 -6.87 -3.67
N HIS A 105 1.86 -8.10 -4.19
CA HIS A 105 3.00 -8.96 -4.47
C HIS A 105 3.91 -8.41 -5.57
N TYR A 106 3.33 -7.79 -6.60
CA TYR A 106 4.11 -7.14 -7.66
C TYR A 106 4.99 -6.01 -7.11
N HIS A 107 4.40 -5.07 -6.36
CA HIS A 107 5.14 -3.93 -5.79
C HIS A 107 6.18 -4.39 -4.77
N LYS A 108 5.87 -5.42 -3.98
CA LYS A 108 6.84 -6.04 -3.06
C LYS A 108 8.02 -6.65 -3.82
N GLY A 109 7.73 -7.43 -4.86
CA GLY A 109 8.76 -8.03 -5.71
C GLY A 109 9.65 -6.98 -6.37
N PHE A 110 9.06 -5.91 -6.89
CA PHE A 110 9.78 -4.78 -7.47
C PHE A 110 10.72 -4.12 -6.45
N ALA A 111 10.22 -3.80 -5.25
CA ALA A 111 11.04 -3.20 -4.20
C ALA A 111 12.19 -4.11 -3.75
N LEU A 112 11.92 -5.41 -3.54
CA LEU A 112 12.93 -6.38 -3.13
C LEU A 112 13.99 -6.63 -4.20
N PHE A 113 13.61 -6.62 -5.49
CA PHE A 113 14.54 -6.74 -6.60
C PHE A 113 15.56 -5.60 -6.56
N HIS A 114 15.09 -4.36 -6.44
CA HIS A 114 15.97 -3.21 -6.35
C HIS A 114 16.82 -3.23 -5.07
N LEU A 115 16.26 -3.57 -3.89
CA LEU A 115 17.05 -3.67 -2.66
C LEU A 115 18.26 -4.60 -2.77
N LYS A 116 18.10 -5.74 -3.45
CA LYS A 116 19.22 -6.67 -3.68
C LYS A 116 20.28 -6.08 -4.61
N ASP A 117 19.86 -5.30 -5.60
CA ASP A 117 20.76 -4.60 -6.52
C ASP A 117 21.56 -3.51 -5.79
N TYR A 118 20.92 -2.70 -4.95
CA TYR A 118 21.61 -1.71 -4.09
C TYR A 118 22.58 -2.39 -3.11
N ALA A 119 22.15 -3.47 -2.45
CA ALA A 119 23.04 -4.23 -1.56
C ALA A 119 24.25 -4.81 -2.31
N GLY A 120 24.04 -5.29 -3.54
CA GLY A 120 25.12 -5.74 -4.42
C GLY A 120 26.07 -4.62 -4.83
N ALA A 121 25.54 -3.44 -5.17
CA ALA A 121 26.32 -2.27 -5.56
C ALA A 121 27.18 -1.70 -4.42
N VAL A 122 26.68 -1.72 -3.18
CA VAL A 122 27.41 -1.25 -2.00
C VAL A 122 28.52 -2.22 -1.58
N SER A 123 28.48 -3.48 -2.03
CA SER A 123 29.45 -4.52 -1.67
C SER A 123 30.71 -4.57 -2.56
N ILE A 124 30.95 -3.58 -3.43
CA ILE A 124 32.13 -3.53 -4.34
C ILE A 124 33.12 -2.42 -3.91
N GLY A 125 33.39 -2.33 -2.61
CA GLY A 125 34.35 -1.38 -2.01
C GLY A 125 35.58 -2.07 -1.45
#